data_AF-A0AA41SVB9-F1
#
_entry.id   AF-A0AA41SVB9-F1
#
_cell.length_a   1.000
_cell.length_b   1.000
_cell.length_c   1.000
_cell.angle_alpha   90.00
_cell.angle_beta   90.00
_cell.angle_gamma   90.00
#
_symmetry.space_group_name_H-M   'P 1'
#
loop_
_entity.id
_entity.type
_entity.pdbx_description
1 polymer ?
#
loop_
_entity_poly.entity_id
_entity_poly.type
_entity_poly.pdbx_seq_one_letter_code
_entity_poly.pdbx_strand_id
1 'polypeptide(L)'
;MATREEGSFTPPFSASDAEFHAVVGYLEDIVMDDKFHLLQRNFMNKYYQEIEDTEENKLVYTPIFNERISLVEKSTEEQLLEWILGFNMVPFTTPL
;
A
#
# COMPACT_ATOMS: atom_id res chain seq x y z
N MET A 1 27.05 28.72 31.76
CA MET A 1 27.39 27.69 30.76
C MET A 1 26.28 26.66 30.80
N ALA A 2 25.43 26.62 29.78
CA ALA A 2 24.41 25.59 29.62
C ALA A 2 24.84 24.73 28.44
N THR A 3 25.33 23.52 28.71
CA THR A 3 25.58 22.50 27.69
C THR A 3 24.23 21.93 27.29
N ARG A 4 23.77 22.33 26.11
CA ARG A 4 22.63 21.76 25.42
C ARG A 4 23.06 20.39 24.90
N GLU A 5 22.64 19.34 25.59
CA GLU A 5 22.79 17.96 25.14
C GLU A 5 21.76 17.73 24.03
N GLU A 6 22.15 18.02 22.78
CA GLU A 6 21.44 17.52 21.61
C GLU A 6 21.65 16.00 21.57
N GLY A 7 20.87 15.28 22.37
CA GLY A 7 20.71 13.84 22.23
C GLY A 7 20.10 13.58 20.86
N SER A 8 20.94 13.21 19.90
CA SER A 8 20.51 12.56 18.66
C SER A 8 19.77 11.29 19.05
N PHE A 9 18.45 11.39 19.20
CA PHE A 9 17.55 10.28 19.44
C PHE A 9 17.33 9.57 18.10
N THR A 10 18.40 8.93 17.60
CA THR A 10 18.28 7.86 16.62
C THR A 10 18.22 6.57 17.44
N PRO A 11 17.05 5.94 17.58
CA PRO A 11 16.98 4.57 18.07
C PRO A 11 17.97 3.71 17.28
N PRO A 12 18.59 2.67 17.88
CA PRO A 12 19.32 1.68 17.11
C PRO A 12 18.32 0.89 16.27
N PHE A 13 17.93 1.44 15.12
CA PHE A 13 17.09 0.74 14.16
C PHE A 13 17.90 -0.41 13.58
N SER A 14 17.32 -1.61 13.63
CA SER A 14 17.91 -2.76 12.93
C SER A 14 17.86 -2.49 11.42
N ALA A 15 18.76 -3.12 10.65
CA ALA A 15 18.75 -2.98 9.20
C ALA A 15 17.39 -3.35 8.58
N SER A 16 16.68 -4.32 9.16
CA SER A 16 15.33 -4.74 8.79
C SER A 16 14.30 -3.60 8.98
N ASP A 17 14.41 -2.85 10.07
CA ASP A 17 13.46 -1.78 10.37
C ASP A 17 13.64 -0.58 9.43
N ALA A 18 14.89 -0.26 9.09
CA ALA A 18 15.20 0.75 8.08
C ALA A 18 14.68 0.38 6.67
N GLU A 19 14.80 -0.89 6.28
CA GLU A 19 14.26 -1.41 5.02
C GLU A 19 12.74 -1.35 5.00
N PHE A 20 12.08 -1.77 6.08
CA PHE A 20 10.63 -1.67 6.22
C PHE A 20 10.14 -0.23 6.09
N HIS A 21 10.78 0.71 6.79
CA HIS A 21 10.45 2.14 6.69
C HIS A 21 10.64 2.69 5.28
N ALA A 22 11.67 2.26 4.55
CA ALA A 22 11.86 2.67 3.16
C ALA A 22 10.71 2.16 2.25
N VAL A 23 10.32 0.89 2.39
CA VAL A 23 9.19 0.32 1.64
C VAL A 23 7.87 1.04 1.97
N VAL A 24 7.62 1.37 3.23
CA VAL A 24 6.44 2.16 3.64
C VAL A 24 6.43 3.54 2.97
N GLY A 25 7.58 4.21 2.85
CA GLY A 25 7.69 5.48 2.13
C GLY A 25 7.31 5.36 0.66
N TYR A 26 7.80 4.31 -0.02
CA TYR A 26 7.40 4.05 -1.41
C TYR A 26 5.91 3.73 -1.54
N LEU A 27 5.32 3.01 -0.59
CA LEU A 27 3.87 2.77 -0.57
C LEU A 27 3.07 4.07 -0.42
N GLU A 28 3.54 5.00 0.40
CA GLU A 28 2.93 6.32 0.54
C GLU A 28 2.95 7.08 -0.79
N ASP A 29 4.09 7.09 -1.49
CA ASP A 29 4.23 7.69 -2.81
C ASP A 29 3.28 7.06 -3.84
N ILE A 30 3.14 5.72 -3.84
CA ILE A 30 2.21 5.00 -4.73
C ILE A 30 0.75 5.39 -4.44
N VAL A 31 0.37 5.48 -3.16
CA VAL A 31 -1.01 5.80 -2.77
C VAL A 31 -1.38 7.24 -3.11
N MET A 32 -0.41 8.16 -3.10
CA MET A 32 -0.60 9.55 -3.50
C MET A 32 -0.50 9.77 -5.02
N ASP A 33 -0.07 8.77 -5.80
CA ASP A 33 0.11 8.91 -7.24
C ASP A 33 -1.21 9.04 -8.00
N ASP A 34 -1.25 9.99 -8.94
CA ASP A 34 -2.43 10.28 -9.76
C ASP A 34 -2.89 9.08 -10.61
N LYS A 35 -1.97 8.21 -11.04
CA LYS A 35 -2.32 7.01 -11.81
C LYS A 35 -3.03 6.00 -10.92
N PHE A 36 -2.60 5.85 -9.67
CA PHE A 36 -3.27 4.99 -8.70
C PHE A 36 -4.69 5.51 -8.40
N HIS A 37 -4.85 6.82 -8.21
CA HIS A 37 -6.17 7.44 -8.07
C HIS A 37 -7.06 7.29 -9.32
N LEU A 38 -6.49 7.40 -10.53
CA LEU A 38 -7.22 7.17 -11.77
C LEU A 38 -7.69 5.72 -11.89
N LEU A 39 -6.83 4.76 -11.54
CA LEU A 39 -7.14 3.34 -11.52
C LEU A 39 -8.31 3.03 -10.57
N GLN A 40 -8.26 3.56 -9.34
CA GLN A 40 -9.36 3.45 -8.37
C GLN A 40 -10.66 4.07 -8.90
N ARG A 41 -10.59 5.27 -9.49
CA ARG A 41 -11.77 5.95 -10.05
C ARG A 41 -12.39 5.16 -11.20
N ASN A 42 -11.57 4.59 -12.08
CA ASN A 42 -12.04 3.75 -13.18
C ASN A 42 -12.73 2.49 -12.66
N PHE A 43 -12.17 1.86 -11.63
CA PHE A 43 -12.79 0.72 -10.97
C PHE A 43 -14.13 1.10 -10.33
N MET A 44 -14.20 2.24 -9.62
CA MET A 44 -15.46 2.74 -9.05
C MET A 44 -16.50 3.01 -10.12
N ASN A 45 -16.14 3.70 -11.22
CA ASN A 45 -17.05 3.98 -12.32
C ASN A 45 -17.64 2.71 -12.97
N LYS A 46 -16.91 1.59 -12.91
CA LYS A 46 -17.37 0.29 -13.42
C LYS A 46 -18.41 -0.38 -12.52
N TYR A 47 -18.29 -0.23 -11.19
CA TYR A 47 -19.06 -1.00 -10.22
C TYR A 47 -19.97 -0.19 -9.29
N TYR A 48 -19.99 1.15 -9.39
CA TYR A 48 -20.75 2.00 -8.47
C TYR A 48 -22.26 1.67 -8.43
N GLN A 49 -22.83 1.15 -9.52
CA GLN A 49 -24.25 0.76 -9.58
C GLN A 49 -24.51 -0.61 -8.95
N GLU A 50 -23.50 -1.46 -8.83
CA GLU A 50 -23.64 -2.79 -8.23
C GLU A 50 -23.68 -2.69 -6.71
N ILE A 51 -22.96 -1.72 -6.13
CA ILE A 51 -22.86 -1.50 -4.69
C ILE A 51 -24.10 -0.74 -4.19
N GLU A 52 -24.94 -1.43 -3.45
CA GLU A 52 -26.11 -0.87 -2.78
C GLU A 52 -25.84 -0.68 -1.28
N ASP A 53 -26.43 0.37 -0.71
CA ASP A 53 -26.40 0.67 0.72
C ASP A 53 -27.53 -0.08 1.44
N THR A 54 -27.40 -1.42 1.47
CA THR A 54 -28.34 -2.33 2.13
C THR A 54 -27.57 -3.30 3.03
N GLU A 55 -28.25 -3.88 4.02
CA GLU A 55 -27.64 -4.85 4.95
C GLU A 55 -27.27 -6.18 4.25
N GLU A 56 -27.97 -6.53 3.17
CA GLU A 56 -27.77 -7.77 2.42
C GLU A 56 -26.69 -7.62 1.34
N ASN A 57 -25.65 -8.44 1.41
CA ASN A 57 -24.60 -8.46 0.39
C ASN A 57 -25.04 -9.25 -0.85
N LYS A 58 -24.84 -8.66 -2.03
CA LYS A 58 -25.04 -9.37 -3.30
C LYS A 58 -23.89 -10.36 -3.54
N LEU A 59 -24.21 -11.50 -4.17
CA LEU A 59 -23.19 -12.49 -4.57
C LEU A 59 -22.12 -11.91 -5.52
N VAL A 60 -22.47 -10.88 -6.28
CA VAL A 60 -21.54 -10.17 -7.17
C VAL A 60 -20.45 -9.40 -6.42
N TYR A 61 -20.59 -9.16 -5.11
CA TYR A 61 -19.56 -8.46 -4.33
C TYR A 61 -18.27 -9.27 -4.21
N THR A 62 -18.35 -10.61 -4.17
CA THR A 62 -17.16 -11.48 -4.10
C THR A 62 -16.22 -11.31 -5.30
N PRO A 63 -16.68 -11.44 -6.57
CA PRO A 63 -15.81 -11.21 -7.71
C PRO A 63 -15.34 -9.74 -7.81
N ILE A 64 -16.17 -8.75 -7.42
CA ILE A 64 -15.77 -7.33 -7.38
C ILE A 64 -14.64 -7.12 -6.38
N PHE A 65 -14.74 -7.69 -5.18
CA PHE A 65 -13.70 -7.60 -4.15
C PHE A 65 -12.40 -8.23 -4.63
N ASN A 66 -12.47 -9.43 -5.23
CA ASN A 66 -11.27 -10.11 -5.75
C ASN A 66 -10.60 -9.31 -6.88
N GLU A 67 -11.38 -8.69 -7.78
CA GLU A 67 -10.83 -7.81 -8.82
C GLU A 67 -10.14 -6.59 -8.19
N ARG A 68 -10.74 -5.97 -7.17
CA ARG A 68 -10.12 -4.84 -6.45
C ARG A 68 -8.81 -5.24 -5.78
N ILE A 69 -8.77 -6.37 -5.08
CA ILE A 69 -7.55 -6.88 -4.45
C ILE A 69 -6.47 -7.12 -5.50
N SER A 70 -6.79 -7.87 -6.56
CA SER A 70 -5.84 -8.15 -7.63
C SER A 70 -5.32 -6.88 -8.30
N LEU A 71 -6.19 -5.91 -8.55
CA LEU A 71 -5.82 -4.64 -9.19
C LEU A 71 -4.89 -3.81 -8.30
N VAL A 72 -5.20 -3.70 -7.00
CA VAL A 72 -4.36 -2.97 -6.05
C VAL A 72 -3.02 -3.68 -5.86
N GLU A 73 -3.03 -4.96 -5.47
CA GLU A 73 -1.82 -5.74 -5.19
C GLU A 73 -0.87 -5.77 -6.38
N LYS A 74 -1.40 -6.05 -7.58
CA LYS A 74 -0.59 -6.08 -8.80
C LYS A 74 -0.01 -4.71 -9.14
N SER A 75 -0.80 -3.65 -9.06
CA SER A 75 -0.32 -2.29 -9.37
C SER A 75 0.75 -1.81 -8.38
N THR A 76 0.64 -2.22 -7.12
CA THR A 76 1.60 -1.87 -6.07
C THR A 76 2.89 -2.69 -6.23
N GLU A 77 2.78 -3.99 -6.47
CA GLU A 77 3.95 -4.86 -6.68
C GLU A 77 4.74 -4.46 -7.93
N GLU A 78 4.07 -4.14 -9.04
CA GLU A 78 4.72 -3.67 -10.27
C GLU A 78 5.51 -2.37 -10.02
N GLN A 79 4.95 -1.40 -9.30
CA GLN A 79 5.64 -0.14 -8.98
C GLN A 79 6.81 -0.34 -8.01
N LEU A 80 6.65 -1.20 -6.99
CA LEU A 80 7.74 -1.49 -6.07
C LEU A 80 8.89 -2.26 -6.75
N LEU A 81 8.60 -3.13 -7.71
CA LEU A 81 9.62 -3.80 -8.52
C LEU A 81 10.39 -2.85 -9.43
N GLU A 82 9.76 -1.77 -9.91
CA GLU A 82 10.44 -0.73 -10.69
C GLU A 82 11.46 0.07 -9.84
N TRP A 83 11.18 0.27 -8.56
CA TRP A 83 12.05 1.05 -7.67
C TRP A 83 13.05 0.19 -6.89
N ILE A 84 12.66 -1.02 -6.51
CA ILE A 84 13.46 -1.96 -5.72
C ILE A 84 13.69 -3.22 -6.56
N LEU A 85 14.91 -3.32 -7.08
CA LEU A 85 15.31 -4.42 -7.94
C LEU A 85 15.34 -5.74 -7.15
N GLY A 86 14.49 -6.69 -7.53
CA GLY A 86 14.37 -7.98 -6.84
C GLY A 86 13.47 -7.96 -5.60
N PHE A 87 12.63 -6.93 -5.45
CA PHE A 87 11.63 -6.86 -4.40
C PHE A 87 10.70 -8.09 -4.38
N ASN A 88 10.26 -8.47 -3.18
CA ASN A 88 9.32 -9.56 -2.98
C ASN A 88 8.27 -9.14 -1.94
N MET A 89 6.99 -9.12 -2.35
CA MET A 89 5.87 -8.74 -1.49
C MET A 89 5.61 -9.75 -0.36
N VAL A 90 5.91 -11.04 -0.56
CA VAL A 90 5.58 -12.11 0.39
C VAL A 90 6.20 -11.91 1.78
N PRO A 91 7.52 -11.69 1.92
CA PRO A 91 8.12 -11.43 3.24
C PRO A 91 7.62 -10.12 3.87
N PHE A 92 7.14 -9.16 3.07
CA PHE A 92 6.63 -7.88 3.56
C PHE A 92 5.19 -7.97 4.08
N THR A 93 4.33 -8.80 3.47
CA THR A 93 2.92 -8.95 3.87
C THR A 93 2.68 -10.06 4.90
N THR A 94 3.66 -10.93 5.14
CA THR A 94 3.56 -11.99 6.15
C THR A 94 3.70 -11.37 7.55
N PRO A 95 2.68 -11.48 8.43
CA PRO A 95 2.80 -11.03 9.81
C PRO A 95 3.93 -11.81 10.53
N LEU A 96 4.78 -11.10 11.29
CA LEU A 96 5.81 -11.70 12.14
C LEU A 96 5.23 -12.65 13.18
#